data_AF-A0A0H1BJZ2-F1
#
_entry.id   AF-A0A0H1BJZ2-F1
#
_cell.length_a   1.000
_cell.length_b   1.000
_cell.length_c   1.000
_cell.angle_alpha   90.00
_cell.angle_beta   90.00
_cell.angle_gamma   90.00
#
_symmetry.space_group_name_H-M   'P 1'
#
loop_
_entity.id
_entity.type
_entity.pdbx_description
1 polymer ?
#
loop_
_entity_poly.entity_id
_entity_poly.type
_entity_poly.pdbx_seq_one_letter_code
_entity_poly.pdbx_strand_id
1 'polypeptide(L)'
;MGFNDQEIVALSGAHTLGRTHMNRSGFEGPWVHNPTRFSNQYFKLLKSLEWKPTTLPNGVKQFNYVDPDMEGEEPLMMLPTDMALLSDVEFAKWVFAYADDKELFFDHFSKVFAKLLELGIKRDAQGNITNTDNRLGGYVSAPKKSDTPRARL
;
A
#
# COMPACT_ATOMS: atom_id res chain seq x y z
N MET A 1 2.35 13.86 3.30
CA MET A 1 0.91 13.54 3.13
C MET A 1 0.12 13.61 4.43
N GLY A 2 0.74 13.87 5.61
CA GLY A 2 -0.01 14.09 6.85
C GLY A 2 -0.58 12.81 7.50
N PHE A 3 0.02 11.66 7.19
CA PHE A 3 -0.33 10.38 7.81
C PHE A 3 0.74 10.01 8.84
N ASN A 4 0.30 9.49 9.98
CA ASN A 4 1.18 8.88 10.98
C ASN A 4 1.48 7.40 10.64
N ASP A 5 2.31 6.75 11.44
CA ASP A 5 2.77 5.37 11.22
C ASP A 5 1.62 4.35 11.15
N GLN A 6 0.66 4.45 12.06
CA GLN A 6 -0.53 3.60 12.09
C GLN A 6 -1.36 3.74 10.81
N GLU A 7 -1.54 4.98 10.36
CA GLU A 7 -2.32 5.33 9.17
C GLU A 7 -1.62 4.84 7.89
N ILE A 8 -0.29 4.97 7.82
CA ILE A 8 0.53 4.46 6.72
C ILE A 8 0.36 2.94 6.61
N VAL A 9 0.53 2.21 7.73
CA VAL A 9 0.39 0.75 7.74
C VAL A 9 -1.04 0.34 7.37
N ALA A 10 -2.05 1.03 7.90
CA ALA A 10 -3.44 0.75 7.56
C ALA A 10 -3.66 0.87 6.04
N LEU A 11 -3.24 1.97 5.42
CA LEU A 11 -3.40 2.17 3.97
C LEU A 11 -2.68 1.11 3.13
N SER A 12 -1.50 0.66 3.55
CA SER A 12 -0.78 -0.45 2.88
C SER A 12 -1.60 -1.74 2.86
N GLY A 13 -2.53 -1.93 3.80
CA GLY A 13 -3.49 -3.05 3.80
C GLY A 13 -4.38 -3.12 2.56
N ALA A 14 -4.50 -2.04 1.77
CA ALA A 14 -5.18 -2.06 0.48
C ALA A 14 -4.59 -3.10 -0.49
N HIS A 15 -3.32 -3.50 -0.32
CA HIS A 15 -2.69 -4.58 -1.09
C HIS A 15 -3.35 -5.96 -0.90
N THR A 16 -4.33 -6.11 0.00
CA THR A 16 -5.24 -7.28 -0.03
C THR A 16 -6.08 -7.37 -1.31
N LEU A 17 -6.16 -6.29 -2.09
CA LEU A 17 -6.91 -6.22 -3.34
C LEU A 17 -5.98 -6.11 -4.54
N GLY A 18 -6.35 -6.79 -5.62
CA GLY A 18 -5.66 -6.72 -6.90
C GLY A 18 -4.30 -7.41 -6.88
N ARG A 19 -3.44 -6.94 -7.80
CA ARG A 19 -2.14 -7.52 -8.08
C ARG A 19 -1.26 -6.52 -8.82
N THR A 20 0.03 -6.83 -8.90
CA THR A 20 0.96 -6.09 -9.76
C THR A 20 0.98 -6.69 -11.17
N HIS A 21 1.45 -5.87 -12.12
CA HIS A 21 1.59 -6.26 -13.52
C HIS A 21 2.92 -5.74 -14.06
N MET A 22 3.71 -6.64 -14.64
CA MET A 22 5.08 -6.37 -15.05
C MET A 22 5.16 -5.21 -16.06
N ASN A 23 4.19 -5.10 -16.96
CA ASN A 23 4.12 -4.05 -17.98
C ASN A 23 3.63 -2.69 -17.45
N ARG A 24 3.24 -2.58 -16.17
CA ARG A 24 2.78 -1.33 -15.54
C ARG A 24 3.77 -0.82 -14.50
N SER A 25 4.15 -1.67 -13.54
CA SER A 25 5.02 -1.29 -12.43
C SER A 25 6.39 -1.97 -12.45
N GLY A 26 6.58 -2.98 -13.29
CA GLY A 26 7.76 -3.84 -13.29
C GLY A 26 7.70 -4.99 -12.28
N PHE A 27 6.73 -5.00 -11.36
CA PHE A 27 6.47 -6.10 -10.41
C PHE A 27 5.41 -7.04 -10.97
N GLU A 28 5.38 -8.31 -10.53
CA GLU A 28 4.41 -9.29 -11.00
C GLU A 28 3.84 -10.15 -9.87
N GLY A 29 2.55 -10.45 -9.96
CA GLY A 29 1.85 -11.38 -9.08
C GLY A 29 0.87 -10.72 -8.09
N PRO A 30 0.00 -11.52 -7.46
CA PRO A 30 -0.90 -11.08 -6.41
C PRO A 30 -0.22 -11.10 -5.02
N TRP A 31 -0.70 -10.26 -4.11
CA TRP A 31 -0.27 -10.29 -2.70
C TRP A 31 -0.97 -11.39 -1.89
N VAL A 32 -2.17 -11.79 -2.29
CA VAL A 32 -3.03 -12.75 -1.59
C VAL A 32 -3.73 -13.68 -2.60
N HIS A 33 -4.15 -14.87 -2.16
CA HIS A 33 -4.84 -15.84 -3.04
C HIS A 33 -6.19 -15.34 -3.57
N ASN A 34 -6.92 -14.54 -2.79
CA ASN A 34 -8.26 -14.03 -3.16
C ASN A 34 -8.24 -12.50 -3.36
N PRO A 35 -7.62 -11.98 -4.43
CA PRO A 35 -7.35 -10.54 -4.63
C PRO A 35 -8.61 -9.71 -4.95
N THR A 36 -9.79 -10.32 -5.00
CA THR A 36 -11.07 -9.63 -5.28
C THR A 36 -11.90 -9.42 -4.01
N ARG A 37 -11.41 -9.84 -2.84
CA ARG A 37 -12.12 -9.72 -1.56
C ARG A 37 -11.30 -8.90 -0.56
N PHE A 38 -11.92 -7.85 -0.02
CA PHE A 38 -11.30 -7.07 1.03
C PHE A 38 -11.25 -7.89 2.33
N SER A 39 -10.04 -8.07 2.87
CA SER A 39 -9.77 -8.91 4.04
C SER A 39 -8.49 -8.46 4.75
N ASN A 40 -8.16 -9.06 5.89
CA ASN A 40 -6.84 -8.87 6.52
C ASN A 40 -5.79 -9.90 6.09
N GLN A 41 -6.04 -10.64 4.99
CA GLN A 41 -5.16 -11.71 4.54
C GLN A 41 -3.75 -11.19 4.17
N TYR A 42 -3.66 -9.97 3.62
CA TYR A 42 -2.37 -9.32 3.36
C TYR A 42 -1.47 -9.31 4.60
N PHE A 43 -1.95 -8.80 5.73
CA PHE A 43 -1.17 -8.75 6.97
C PHE A 43 -0.87 -10.13 7.55
N LYS A 44 -1.85 -11.05 7.48
CA LYS A 44 -1.65 -12.43 7.92
C LYS A 44 -0.50 -13.10 7.19
N LEU A 45 -0.53 -13.05 5.86
CA LEU A 45 0.49 -13.68 5.01
C LEU A 45 1.84 -12.97 5.11
N LEU A 46 1.84 -11.62 5.16
CA LEU A 46 3.06 -10.84 5.37
C LEU A 46 3.77 -11.27 6.66
N LYS A 47 3.02 -11.47 7.75
CA LYS A 47 3.54 -11.91 9.06
C LYS A 47 3.94 -13.39 9.09
N SER A 48 3.20 -14.28 8.42
CA SER A 48 3.30 -15.73 8.65
C SER A 48 4.17 -16.49 7.66
N LEU A 49 4.38 -15.96 6.46
CA LEU A 49 5.07 -16.67 5.39
C LEU A 49 6.56 -16.31 5.32
N GLU A 50 7.36 -17.26 4.85
CA GLU A 50 8.78 -17.03 4.55
C GLU A 50 8.94 -16.49 3.12
N TRP A 51 9.24 -15.21 3.02
CA TRP A 51 9.36 -14.48 1.76
C TRP A 51 10.77 -14.58 1.16
N LYS A 52 10.89 -15.18 -0.03
CA LYS A 52 12.18 -15.39 -0.70
C LYS A 52 12.50 -14.26 -1.68
N PRO A 53 13.66 -13.59 -1.57
CA PRO A 53 14.09 -12.60 -2.55
C PRO A 53 14.16 -13.22 -3.95
N THR A 54 13.50 -12.58 -4.91
CA THR A 54 13.37 -13.07 -6.28
C THR A 54 13.67 -11.93 -7.26
N THR A 55 14.46 -12.23 -8.30
CA THR A 55 14.70 -11.30 -9.41
C THR A 55 13.88 -11.76 -10.60
N LEU A 56 12.98 -10.90 -11.06
CA LEU A 56 12.13 -11.16 -12.21
C LEU A 56 12.92 -11.10 -13.53
N PRO A 57 12.37 -11.60 -14.65
CA PRO A 57 13.03 -11.55 -15.96
C PRO A 57 13.39 -10.12 -16.43
N ASN A 58 12.66 -9.10 -15.97
CA ASN A 58 12.94 -7.70 -16.28
C ASN A 58 13.99 -7.05 -15.34
N GLY A 59 14.61 -7.82 -14.44
CA GLY A 59 15.63 -7.35 -13.50
C GLY A 59 15.09 -6.71 -12.21
N VAL A 60 13.77 -6.52 -12.08
CA VAL A 60 13.15 -6.00 -10.85
C VAL A 60 13.24 -7.03 -9.74
N LYS A 61 13.58 -6.56 -8.54
CA LYS A 61 13.64 -7.40 -7.33
C LYS A 61 12.36 -7.28 -6.53
N GLN A 62 11.77 -8.41 -6.19
CA GLN A 62 10.64 -8.53 -5.28
C GLN A 62 10.83 -9.73 -4.37
N PHE A 63 9.83 -10.06 -3.57
CA PHE A 63 9.84 -11.26 -2.75
C PHE A 63 8.68 -12.16 -3.17
N ASN A 64 8.91 -13.47 -3.18
CA ASN A 64 7.89 -14.45 -3.55
C ASN A 64 7.72 -15.50 -2.47
N TYR A 65 6.53 -16.05 -2.41
CA TYR A 65 6.20 -17.27 -1.70
C TYR A 65 5.52 -18.24 -2.67
N VAL A 66 5.96 -19.49 -2.65
CA VAL A 66 5.35 -20.60 -3.39
C VAL A 66 4.90 -21.61 -2.35
N ASP A 67 3.61 -21.92 -2.34
CA ASP A 67 3.06 -22.94 -1.45
C ASP A 67 3.53 -24.33 -1.92
N PRO A 68 4.29 -25.09 -1.11
CA PRO A 68 4.78 -26.41 -1.50
C PRO A 68 3.65 -27.43 -1.65
N ASP A 69 2.48 -27.19 -1.04
CA ASP A 69 1.35 -28.11 -1.04
C ASP A 69 0.34 -27.81 -2.16
N MET A 70 0.50 -26.68 -2.88
CA MET A 70 -0.41 -26.26 -3.95
C MET A 70 0.32 -26.15 -5.30
N GLU A 71 0.40 -27.30 -5.98
CA GLU A 71 1.02 -27.41 -7.29
C GLU A 71 0.23 -26.65 -8.37
N GLY A 72 0.92 -25.81 -9.14
CA GLY A 72 0.33 -25.04 -10.24
C GLY A 72 -0.34 -23.72 -9.82
N GLU A 73 -0.37 -23.40 -8.52
CA GLU A 73 -0.77 -22.05 -8.09
C GLU A 73 0.29 -21.01 -8.45
N GLU A 74 -0.19 -19.82 -8.79
CA GLU A 74 0.69 -18.68 -9.01
C GLU A 74 1.37 -18.27 -7.70
N PRO A 75 2.68 -17.98 -7.71
CA PRO A 75 3.37 -17.50 -6.51
C PRO A 75 2.75 -16.21 -5.99
N LEU A 76 2.62 -16.11 -4.67
CA LEU A 76 2.35 -14.84 -4.01
C LEU A 76 3.59 -13.96 -4.04
N MET A 77 3.37 -12.65 -3.94
CA MET A 77 4.46 -11.68 -3.91
C MET A 77 4.33 -10.65 -2.78
N MET A 78 5.46 -10.11 -2.36
CA MET A 78 5.59 -8.88 -1.57
C MET A 78 6.59 -7.93 -2.21
N LEU A 79 6.29 -6.63 -2.17
CA LEU A 79 7.22 -5.59 -2.59
C LEU A 79 8.30 -5.39 -1.53
N PRO A 80 9.47 -4.84 -1.89
CA PRO A 80 10.43 -4.35 -0.90
C PRO A 80 9.80 -3.35 0.10
N THR A 81 8.82 -2.57 -0.32
CA THR A 81 8.06 -1.65 0.55
C THR A 81 7.14 -2.37 1.53
N ASP A 82 6.60 -3.54 1.15
CA ASP A 82 5.77 -4.34 2.05
C ASP A 82 6.65 -4.97 3.14
N MET A 83 7.84 -5.48 2.77
CA MET A 83 8.83 -6.01 3.71
C MET A 83 9.38 -4.94 4.67
N ALA A 84 9.45 -3.68 4.24
CA ALA A 84 9.84 -2.57 5.10
C ALA A 84 8.88 -2.38 6.30
N LEU A 85 7.60 -2.76 6.16
CA LEU A 85 6.63 -2.67 7.26
C LEU A 85 6.91 -3.65 8.40
N LEU A 86 7.63 -4.75 8.14
CA LEU A 86 8.08 -5.69 9.16
C LEU A 86 9.42 -5.30 9.77
N SER A 87 10.25 -4.57 9.02
CA SER A 87 11.61 -4.24 9.42
C SER A 87 11.66 -3.07 10.40
N ASP A 88 10.69 -2.17 10.34
CA ASP A 88 10.55 -1.05 11.26
C ASP A 88 9.67 -1.43 12.46
N VAL A 89 10.13 -1.18 13.68
CA VAL A 89 9.44 -1.59 14.92
C VAL A 89 8.09 -0.86 15.10
N GLU A 90 8.02 0.42 14.72
CA GLU A 90 6.82 1.23 14.87
C GLU A 90 5.76 0.86 13.83
N PHE A 91 6.16 0.37 12.65
CA PHE A 91 5.24 -0.22 11.67
C PHE A 91 4.85 -1.65 12.02
N ALA A 92 5.80 -2.48 12.43
CA ALA A 92 5.59 -3.90 12.68
C ALA A 92 4.50 -4.12 13.72
N LYS A 93 4.45 -3.33 14.81
CA LYS A 93 3.39 -3.46 15.82
C LYS A 93 1.97 -3.38 15.20
N TRP A 94 1.77 -2.55 14.18
CA TRP A 94 0.49 -2.41 13.49
C TRP A 94 0.24 -3.54 12.49
N VAL A 95 1.27 -4.00 11.78
CA VAL A 95 1.17 -5.19 10.92
C VAL A 95 0.69 -6.38 11.73
N PHE A 96 1.27 -6.60 12.91
CA PHE A 96 0.92 -7.71 13.78
C PHE A 96 -0.49 -7.54 14.36
N ALA A 97 -0.84 -6.33 14.82
CA ALA A 97 -2.18 -6.03 15.32
C ALA A 97 -3.26 -6.29 14.26
N TYR A 98 -3.06 -5.86 13.00
CA TYR A 98 -4.03 -6.07 11.92
C TYR A 98 -4.07 -7.51 11.40
N ALA A 99 -2.97 -8.26 11.50
CA ALA A 99 -2.97 -9.69 11.21
C ALA A 99 -3.84 -10.46 12.22
N ASP A 100 -3.75 -10.10 13.50
CA ASP A 100 -4.43 -10.77 14.60
C ASP A 100 -5.88 -10.30 14.78
N ASP A 101 -6.18 -9.03 14.48
CA ASP A 101 -7.51 -8.42 14.60
C ASP A 101 -7.97 -7.77 13.28
N LYS A 102 -8.91 -8.45 12.61
CA LYS A 102 -9.50 -8.01 11.34
C LYS A 102 -10.44 -6.81 11.54
N GLU A 103 -11.16 -6.74 12.64
CA GLU A 103 -12.12 -5.66 12.88
C GLU A 103 -11.38 -4.34 13.20
N LEU A 104 -10.28 -4.42 13.96
CA LEU A 104 -9.38 -3.29 14.17
C LEU A 104 -8.82 -2.75 12.85
N PHE A 105 -8.37 -3.64 11.96
CA PHE A 105 -7.91 -3.24 10.64
C PHE A 105 -9.02 -2.53 9.85
N PHE A 106 -10.23 -3.09 9.81
CA PHE A 106 -11.33 -2.51 9.05
C PHE A 106 -11.76 -1.13 9.57
N ASP A 107 -11.85 -0.97 10.89
CA ASP A 107 -12.17 0.31 11.52
C ASP A 107 -11.12 1.37 11.15
N HIS A 108 -9.85 1.06 11.33
CA HIS A 108 -8.75 1.99 11.01
C HIS A 108 -8.68 2.30 9.51
N PHE A 109 -8.73 1.28 8.65
CA PHE A 109 -8.65 1.46 7.20
C PHE A 109 -9.77 2.37 6.70
N SER A 110 -11.01 2.17 7.14
CA SER A 110 -12.15 2.97 6.68
C SER A 110 -11.97 4.47 6.99
N LYS A 111 -11.52 4.80 8.21
CA LYS A 111 -11.27 6.19 8.64
C LYS A 111 -10.13 6.82 7.87
N VAL A 112 -9.03 6.10 7.69
CA VAL A 112 -7.82 6.63 7.04
C VAL A 112 -8.00 6.73 5.53
N PHE A 113 -8.73 5.79 4.92
CA PHE A 113 -9.08 5.87 3.50
C PHE A 113 -10.04 7.04 3.23
N ALA A 114 -11.03 7.27 4.10
CA ALA A 114 -11.87 8.47 4.01
C ALA A 114 -11.04 9.76 4.15
N LYS A 115 -10.10 9.81 5.11
CA LYS A 115 -9.14 10.91 5.25
C LYS A 115 -8.31 11.11 3.97
N LEU A 116 -7.82 10.03 3.35
CA LEU A 116 -7.05 10.08 2.10
C LEU A 116 -7.87 10.67 0.95
N LEU A 117 -9.13 10.24 0.79
CA LEU A 117 -10.02 10.75 -0.26
C LEU A 117 -10.35 12.24 -0.08
N GLU A 118 -10.45 12.71 1.16
CA GLU A 118 -10.74 14.10 1.49
C GLU A 118 -9.46 14.96 1.65
N LEU A 119 -8.26 14.41 1.43
CA LEU A 119 -7.02 15.18 1.58
C LEU A 119 -7.01 16.40 0.65
N GLY A 120 -6.85 17.57 1.26
CA GLY A 120 -6.85 18.84 0.54
C GLY A 120 -8.23 19.49 0.41
N ILE A 121 -9.31 18.81 0.79
CA ILE A 121 -10.66 19.39 0.82
C ILE A 121 -10.84 20.18 2.12
N LYS A 122 -11.23 21.45 2.01
CA LYS A 122 -11.63 22.32 3.12
C LYS A 122 -13.14 22.43 3.14
N ARG A 123 -13.76 22.26 4.30
CA ARG A 123 -15.21 22.39 4.47
C ARG A 123 -15.53 23.45 5.51
N ASP A 124 -16.64 24.17 5.31
CA ASP A 124 -17.20 25.01 6.36
C ASP A 124 -17.96 24.17 7.41
N ALA A 125 -18.51 24.83 8.43
CA ALA A 125 -19.28 24.18 9.48
C ALA A 125 -20.58 23.50 8.98
N GLN A 126 -21.04 23.86 7.78
CA GLN A 126 -22.22 23.31 7.13
C GLN A 126 -21.87 22.16 6.17
N GLY A 127 -20.58 21.82 6.04
CA GLY A 127 -20.09 20.76 5.17
C GLY A 127 -19.86 21.17 3.72
N ASN A 128 -20.06 22.44 3.37
CA ASN A 128 -19.82 22.92 2.01
C ASN A 128 -18.33 23.00 1.72
N ILE A 129 -17.92 22.62 0.52
CA ILE A 129 -16.52 22.72 0.08
C ILE A 129 -16.15 24.19 -0.09
N THR A 130 -15.11 24.63 0.61
CA THR A 130 -14.62 26.02 0.61
C THR A 130 -13.28 26.18 -0.11
N ASN A 131 -12.78 25.14 -0.79
CA ASN A 131 -11.58 25.22 -1.61
C ASN A 131 -11.68 26.39 -2.60
N THR A 132 -10.78 27.36 -2.47
CA THR A 132 -10.70 28.52 -3.35
C THR A 132 -9.77 28.29 -4.55
N ASP A 133 -9.10 27.14 -4.61
CA ASP A 133 -8.11 26.79 -5.63
C ASP A 133 -8.73 26.81 -7.05
N ASN A 134 -10.00 26.44 -7.18
CA ASN A 134 -10.74 26.50 -8.45
C ASN A 134 -11.18 27.93 -8.84
N ARG A 135 -11.26 28.88 -7.90
CA ARG A 135 -11.64 30.29 -8.16
C ARG A 135 -10.45 31.15 -8.58
N LEU A 136 -9.22 30.76 -8.27
CA LEU A 136 -8.00 31.51 -8.54
C LEU A 136 -7.20 31.01 -9.75
N GLY A 137 -7.77 30.14 -10.59
CA GLY A 137 -7.11 29.65 -11.81
C GLY A 137 -6.83 28.14 -11.84
N GLY A 138 -7.41 27.36 -10.94
CA GLY A 138 -7.38 25.89 -10.99
C GLY A 138 -6.10 25.27 -10.43
N TYR A 139 -6.05 23.94 -10.47
CA TYR A 139 -4.88 23.14 -10.09
C TYR A 139 -3.67 23.51 -10.96
N VAL A 140 -2.67 24.14 -10.35
CA VAL A 140 -1.36 24.32 -10.97
C VAL A 140 -0.54 23.09 -10.64
N SER A 141 -0.36 22.20 -11.62
CA SER A 141 0.51 21.04 -11.47
C SER A 141 1.87 21.48 -10.93
N ALA A 142 2.41 20.72 -9.97
CA ALA A 142 3.80 20.89 -9.58
C ALA A 142 4.68 20.88 -10.85
N PRO A 143 5.71 21.73 -10.96
CA PRO A 143 6.61 21.73 -12.09
C PRO A 143 7.13 20.32 -12.34
N LYS A 144 7.22 19.91 -13.62
CA LYS A 144 7.75 18.60 -14.00
C LYS A 144 9.09 18.41 -13.28
N LYS A 145 9.22 17.33 -12.50
CA LYS A 145 10.52 16.98 -11.88
C LYS A 145 11.55 16.82 -13.00
N SER A 146 12.78 17.24 -12.73
CA SER A 146 13.91 17.08 -13.63
C SER A 146 14.03 15.61 -14.07
N ASP A 147 14.19 15.39 -15.37
CA ASP A 147 14.45 14.05 -15.93
C ASP A 147 15.86 13.53 -15.53
N THR A 148 16.70 14.41 -14.97
CA THR A 148 17.98 14.04 -14.36
C THR A 148 17.87 13.98 -12.83
N PRO A 149 18.28 12.87 -12.18
CA PRO A 149 18.37 12.78 -10.73
C PRO A 149 19.39 13.81 -10.22
N ARG A 150 18.99 14.68 -9.30
CA ARG A 150 19.92 15.54 -8.56
C ARG A 150 19.85 15.14 -7.09
N ALA A 151 20.89 14.48 -6.60
CA ALA A 151 21.12 14.40 -5.17
C ALA A 151 21.49 15.80 -4.67
N ARG A 152 20.79 16.32 -3.66
CA ARG A 152 21.31 17.45 -2.88
C ARG A 152 22.31 16.86 -1.89
N LEU A 153 23.57 17.27 -2.00
CA LEU A 153 24.58 17.15 -0.94
C LEU A 153 24.21 18.06 0.23
#